data_AF-K1XQD7-F1
#
_entry.id   AF-K1XQD7-F1
#
_cell.length_a   1.000
_cell.length_b   1.000
_cell.length_c   1.000
_cell.angle_alpha   90.00
_cell.angle_beta   90.00
_cell.angle_gamma   90.00
#
_symmetry.space_group_name_H-M   'P 1'
#
loop_
_entity.id
_entity.type
_entity.pdbx_description
1 polymer ?
#
loop_
_entity_poly.entity_id
_entity_poly.type
_entity_poly.pdbx_seq_one_letter_code
_entity_poly.pdbx_strand_id
1 'polypeptide(L)'
;MTISKTAFETTACVGFPVNKITSAVEAAFHEGNVALIENTHVYSIAGGTALVNNVPAFAHPVSIKINDENKMFIDVRSFGIWDINTNAFKVRNEIDYALMVVRGKLNYIWCNENPRWLQNVSPAPMAAYAQWISEAVSRRFALDPREQLSLAILAAIFYNSQFSDDAEINEHEKLRITTIVTRAVHASAQDVLAILDKVSVINNVYEFCAKAEEITGSVRLKELNPGVLFSILGGTWFGTNAKEMIAVAVEHPPTWLAILLSAFTERTFRNSQISKLVERSTFKKIGEDYVRAVLNMLRVTAKE
;
A
#
# COMPACT_ATOMS: atom_id res chain seq x y z
N MET A 1 9.74 5.00 -13.57
CA MET A 1 8.41 4.37 -13.45
C MET A 1 8.42 3.53 -12.17
N THR A 2 7.46 2.63 -11.94
CA THR A 2 7.28 1.89 -10.68
C THR A 2 7.11 0.40 -10.97
N ILE A 3 7.49 -0.47 -10.03
CA ILE A 3 7.35 -1.93 -10.18
C ILE A 3 5.89 -2.34 -10.40
N SER A 4 5.02 -2.03 -9.41
CA SER A 4 3.59 -2.33 -9.48
C SER A 4 2.80 -1.05 -9.68
N LYS A 5 2.28 -0.83 -10.89
CA LYS A 5 1.43 0.32 -11.22
C LYS A 5 0.04 0.18 -10.59
N THR A 6 -0.45 -1.05 -10.42
CA THR A 6 -1.74 -1.32 -9.79
C THR A 6 -1.63 -2.39 -8.71
N ALA A 7 -2.63 -2.46 -7.82
CA ALA A 7 -2.72 -3.52 -6.83
C ALA A 7 -2.74 -4.92 -7.46
N PHE A 8 -3.26 -5.05 -8.67
CA PHE A 8 -3.38 -6.33 -9.37
C PHE A 8 -2.07 -6.83 -9.99
N GLU A 9 -1.04 -6.00 -10.05
CA GLU A 9 0.30 -6.41 -10.49
C GLU A 9 1.16 -6.96 -9.35
N THR A 10 0.70 -6.82 -8.11
CA THR A 10 1.39 -7.38 -6.93
C THR A 10 1.33 -8.91 -6.93
N THR A 11 2.28 -9.54 -6.24
CA THR A 11 2.33 -10.99 -6.00
C THR A 11 1.02 -11.52 -5.42
N ALA A 12 0.36 -10.74 -4.58
CA ALA A 12 -0.91 -11.12 -3.97
C ALA A 12 -2.07 -11.25 -4.97
N CYS A 13 -2.02 -10.51 -6.09
CA CYS A 13 -3.18 -10.32 -6.96
C CYS A 13 -2.93 -10.59 -8.46
N VAL A 14 -1.71 -10.94 -8.89
CA VAL A 14 -1.35 -11.18 -10.31
C VAL A 14 -2.21 -12.25 -11.02
N GLY A 15 -2.85 -13.15 -10.27
CA GLY A 15 -3.77 -14.16 -10.80
C GLY A 15 -5.22 -13.70 -10.98
N PHE A 16 -5.58 -12.47 -10.60
CA PHE A 16 -6.96 -12.00 -10.67
C PHE A 16 -7.40 -11.71 -12.12
N PRO A 17 -8.66 -12.02 -12.49
CA PRO A 17 -9.17 -11.79 -13.84
C PRO A 17 -9.58 -10.32 -14.06
N VAL A 18 -8.60 -9.40 -13.99
CA VAL A 18 -8.80 -7.94 -14.05
C VAL A 18 -9.52 -7.49 -15.31
N ASN A 19 -9.25 -8.12 -16.46
CA ASN A 19 -9.84 -7.74 -17.75
C ASN A 19 -11.38 -7.78 -17.73
N LYS A 20 -11.98 -8.73 -16.99
CA LYS A 20 -13.45 -8.79 -16.86
C LYS A 20 -14.00 -7.64 -16.03
N ILE A 21 -13.26 -7.23 -15.01
CA ILE A 21 -13.63 -6.09 -14.15
C ILE A 21 -13.51 -4.80 -14.96
N THR A 22 -12.36 -4.57 -15.60
CA THR A 22 -12.10 -3.32 -16.35
C THR A 22 -13.10 -3.12 -17.48
N SER A 23 -13.36 -4.14 -18.31
CA SER A 23 -14.35 -4.02 -19.38
C SER A 23 -15.77 -3.75 -18.87
N ALA A 24 -16.18 -4.35 -17.75
CA ALA A 24 -17.50 -4.11 -17.17
C ALA A 24 -17.62 -2.71 -16.55
N VAL A 25 -16.57 -2.24 -15.88
CA VAL A 25 -16.50 -0.89 -15.31
C VAL A 25 -16.50 0.17 -16.41
N GLU A 26 -15.74 -0.04 -17.48
CA GLU A 26 -15.67 0.87 -18.63
C GLU A 26 -17.03 1.00 -19.32
N ALA A 27 -17.73 -0.13 -19.54
CA ALA A 27 -19.10 -0.10 -20.06
C ALA A 27 -20.06 0.66 -19.14
N ALA A 28 -19.99 0.43 -17.82
CA ALA A 28 -20.81 1.17 -16.85
C ALA A 28 -20.51 2.68 -16.83
N PHE A 29 -19.24 3.06 -17.05
CA PHE A 29 -18.81 4.45 -17.14
C PHE A 29 -19.37 5.16 -18.38
N HIS A 30 -19.27 4.54 -19.56
CA HIS A 30 -19.78 5.13 -20.81
C HIS A 30 -21.30 5.34 -20.80
N GLU A 31 -22.04 4.46 -20.12
CA GLU A 31 -23.49 4.57 -19.94
C GLU A 31 -23.90 5.56 -18.83
N GLY A 32 -22.93 6.26 -18.20
CA GLY A 32 -23.20 7.25 -17.16
C GLY A 32 -23.69 6.66 -15.83
N ASN A 33 -23.47 5.36 -15.59
CA ASN A 33 -23.99 4.66 -14.42
C ASN A 33 -23.02 4.60 -13.23
N VAL A 34 -21.92 5.35 -13.28
CA VAL A 34 -20.93 5.43 -12.19
C VAL A 34 -20.81 6.86 -11.71
N ALA A 35 -20.69 7.04 -10.40
CA ALA A 35 -20.72 8.37 -9.78
C ALA A 35 -19.30 8.84 -9.42
N LEU A 36 -18.94 10.05 -9.86
CA LEU A 36 -17.73 10.73 -9.38
C LEU A 36 -17.93 11.09 -7.90
N ILE A 37 -16.97 10.76 -7.06
CA ILE A 37 -16.99 11.17 -5.65
C ILE A 37 -16.60 12.64 -5.58
N GLU A 38 -17.44 13.44 -4.91
CA GLU A 38 -17.29 14.89 -4.82
C GLU A 38 -15.88 15.31 -4.36
N ASN A 39 -15.29 16.31 -5.02
CA ASN A 39 -13.95 16.82 -4.73
C ASN A 39 -12.86 15.72 -4.78
N THR A 40 -12.96 14.83 -5.76
CA THR A 40 -11.96 13.80 -6.07
C THR A 40 -11.90 13.51 -7.58
N HIS A 41 -10.92 12.73 -8.01
CA HIS A 41 -10.86 12.10 -9.35
C HIS A 41 -11.22 10.60 -9.32
N VAL A 42 -12.00 10.17 -8.32
CA VAL A 42 -12.31 8.77 -8.07
C VAL A 42 -13.79 8.53 -8.34
N TYR A 43 -14.07 7.55 -9.19
CA TYR A 43 -15.43 7.08 -9.49
C TYR A 43 -15.80 5.91 -8.60
N SER A 44 -17.06 5.84 -8.20
CA SER A 44 -17.60 4.81 -7.32
C SER A 44 -18.58 3.90 -8.07
N ILE A 45 -18.40 2.59 -7.83
CA ILE A 45 -19.34 1.54 -8.23
C ILE A 45 -20.21 1.24 -7.00
N ALA A 46 -21.43 1.76 -7.00
CA ALA A 46 -22.32 1.74 -5.83
C ALA A 46 -23.58 0.85 -5.99
N GLY A 47 -23.80 0.30 -7.19
CA GLY A 47 -25.01 -0.47 -7.54
C GLY A 47 -26.12 0.41 -8.13
N GLY A 48 -27.35 -0.11 -8.09
CA GLY A 48 -28.57 0.64 -8.43
C GLY A 48 -29.11 0.44 -9.85
N THR A 49 -28.26 0.02 -10.79
CA THR A 49 -28.68 -0.31 -12.16
C THR A 49 -28.29 -1.74 -12.52
N ALA A 50 -29.02 -2.34 -13.47
CA ALA A 50 -28.73 -3.71 -13.93
C ALA A 50 -27.30 -3.84 -14.47
N LEU A 51 -26.81 -2.82 -15.17
CA LEU A 51 -25.45 -2.80 -15.71
C LEU A 51 -24.39 -2.78 -14.61
N VAL A 52 -24.54 -1.89 -13.61
CA VAL A 52 -23.59 -1.78 -12.49
C VAL A 52 -23.63 -3.01 -11.59
N ASN A 53 -24.80 -3.61 -11.41
CA ASN A 53 -24.96 -4.85 -10.64
C ASN A 53 -24.26 -6.05 -11.30
N ASN A 54 -24.06 -6.01 -12.62
CA ASN A 54 -23.31 -7.04 -13.36
C ASN A 54 -21.79 -6.84 -13.35
N VAL A 55 -21.30 -5.70 -12.86
CA VAL A 55 -19.84 -5.49 -12.68
C VAL A 55 -19.34 -6.45 -11.60
N PRO A 56 -18.37 -7.34 -11.90
CA PRO A 56 -17.80 -8.24 -10.89
C PRO A 56 -17.29 -7.46 -9.68
N ALA A 57 -17.47 -7.98 -8.47
CA ALA A 57 -16.96 -7.33 -7.27
C ALA A 57 -15.43 -7.27 -7.29
N PHE A 58 -14.86 -6.17 -6.82
CA PHE A 58 -13.40 -6.00 -6.74
C PHE A 58 -12.98 -5.23 -5.48
N ALA A 59 -11.88 -5.65 -4.85
CA ALA A 59 -11.46 -5.15 -3.54
C ALA A 59 -10.40 -4.04 -3.60
N HIS A 60 -9.90 -3.71 -4.79
CA HIS A 60 -8.81 -2.77 -4.98
C HIS A 60 -9.14 -1.74 -6.05
N PRO A 61 -8.67 -0.49 -5.91
CA PRO A 61 -8.87 0.51 -6.95
C PRO A 61 -8.39 0.01 -8.32
N VAL A 62 -9.17 0.28 -9.35
CA VAL A 62 -8.89 -0.09 -10.74
C VAL A 62 -8.63 1.18 -11.53
N SER A 63 -7.52 1.17 -12.29
CA SER A 63 -7.14 2.26 -13.19
C SER A 63 -7.46 1.85 -14.63
N ILE A 64 -8.25 2.66 -15.34
CA ILE A 64 -8.65 2.41 -16.74
C ILE A 64 -8.28 3.62 -17.58
N LYS A 65 -7.58 3.39 -18.69
CA LYS A 65 -7.20 4.45 -19.63
C LYS A 65 -8.37 4.75 -20.56
N ILE A 66 -8.99 5.92 -20.40
CA ILE A 66 -10.14 6.39 -21.20
C ILE A 66 -9.78 7.77 -21.76
N ASN A 67 -9.84 7.93 -23.08
CA ASN A 67 -9.46 9.17 -23.78
C ASN A 67 -8.08 9.71 -23.37
N ASP A 68 -7.09 8.82 -23.32
CA ASP A 68 -5.71 9.08 -22.89
C ASP A 68 -5.48 9.47 -21.42
N GLU A 69 -6.53 9.51 -20.60
CA GLU A 69 -6.45 9.76 -19.15
C GLU A 69 -6.67 8.47 -18.35
N ASN A 70 -5.90 8.24 -17.28
CA ASN A 70 -6.21 7.12 -16.38
C ASN A 70 -7.29 7.55 -15.37
N LYS A 71 -8.50 7.04 -15.58
CA LYS A 71 -9.63 7.20 -14.66
C LYS A 71 -9.54 6.15 -13.55
N MET A 72 -9.82 6.56 -12.32
CA MET A 72 -9.71 5.72 -11.13
C MET A 72 -11.07 5.30 -10.61
N PHE A 73 -11.28 4.01 -10.39
CA PHE A 73 -12.55 3.44 -9.96
C PHE A 73 -12.40 2.63 -8.68
N ILE A 74 -13.37 2.75 -7.77
CA ILE A 74 -13.46 1.93 -6.55
C ILE A 74 -14.83 1.25 -6.46
N ASP A 75 -14.85 0.03 -5.94
CA ASP A 75 -16.08 -0.65 -5.56
C ASP A 75 -16.44 -0.28 -4.13
N VAL A 76 -17.63 0.29 -3.94
CA VAL A 76 -18.09 0.72 -2.62
C VAL A 76 -19.23 -0.16 -2.10
N ARG A 77 -19.69 -1.14 -2.88
CA ARG A 77 -20.86 -1.98 -2.55
C ARG A 77 -20.69 -2.73 -1.22
N SER A 78 -19.47 -3.07 -0.83
CA SER A 78 -19.19 -3.74 0.45
C SER A 78 -19.36 -2.85 1.68
N PHE A 79 -19.45 -1.53 1.52
CA PHE A 79 -19.48 -0.58 2.64
C PHE A 79 -20.87 0.01 2.93
N GLY A 80 -21.89 -0.40 2.17
CA GLY A 80 -23.21 0.20 2.24
C GLY A 80 -24.25 -0.59 1.47
N ILE A 81 -25.34 0.08 1.12
CA ILE A 81 -26.42 -0.52 0.36
C ILE A 81 -27.04 0.53 -0.57
N TRP A 82 -27.48 0.12 -1.75
CA TRP A 82 -28.33 0.95 -2.58
C TRP A 82 -29.74 1.00 -2.01
N ASP A 83 -30.23 2.19 -1.68
CA ASP A 83 -31.59 2.40 -1.21
C ASP A 83 -32.49 2.78 -2.40
N ILE A 84 -33.41 1.87 -2.73
CA ILE A 84 -34.34 2.01 -3.85
C ILE A 84 -35.29 3.20 -3.65
N ASN A 85 -35.65 3.52 -2.40
CA ASN A 85 -36.63 4.58 -2.13
C ASN A 85 -36.05 5.97 -2.32
N THR A 86 -34.78 6.15 -1.91
CA THR A 86 -34.06 7.42 -2.06
C THR A 86 -33.25 7.49 -3.35
N ASN A 87 -33.19 6.37 -4.10
CA ASN A 87 -32.37 6.18 -5.29
C ASN A 87 -30.91 6.63 -5.08
N ALA A 88 -30.36 6.28 -3.92
CA ALA A 88 -29.04 6.71 -3.48
C ALA A 88 -28.30 5.61 -2.73
N PHE A 89 -26.97 5.66 -2.79
CA PHE A 89 -26.13 4.76 -2.01
C PHE A 89 -26.02 5.23 -0.57
N LYS A 90 -26.41 4.38 0.39
CA LYS A 90 -26.31 4.65 1.82
C LYS A 90 -25.11 3.91 2.40
N VAL A 91 -24.07 4.66 2.77
CA VAL A 91 -22.90 4.13 3.48
C VAL A 91 -23.32 3.63 4.87
N ARG A 92 -22.88 2.42 5.23
CA ARG A 92 -23.11 1.79 6.55
C ARG A 92 -21.81 1.62 7.34
N ASN A 93 -20.69 1.44 6.65
CA ASN A 93 -19.36 1.36 7.23
C ASN A 93 -18.53 2.55 6.75
N GLU A 94 -18.69 3.70 7.42
CA GLU A 94 -18.04 4.96 7.04
C GLU A 94 -16.51 4.89 7.08
N ILE A 95 -15.97 4.11 8.02
CA ILE A 95 -14.52 4.02 8.24
C ILE A 95 -13.83 3.24 7.11
N ASP A 96 -14.33 2.04 6.76
CA ASP A 96 -13.76 1.30 5.64
C ASP A 96 -14.06 1.98 4.30
N TYR A 97 -15.21 2.65 4.17
CA TYR A 97 -15.51 3.48 3.01
C TYR A 97 -14.49 4.62 2.86
N ALA A 98 -14.22 5.37 3.93
CA ALA A 98 -13.23 6.45 3.91
C ALA A 98 -11.83 5.94 3.56
N LEU A 99 -11.42 4.79 4.12
CA LEU A 99 -10.16 4.13 3.77
C LEU A 99 -10.13 3.77 2.26
N MET A 100 -11.22 3.23 1.70
CA MET A 100 -11.28 2.93 0.26
C MET A 100 -11.18 4.18 -0.61
N VAL A 101 -11.84 5.27 -0.22
CA VAL A 101 -11.75 6.56 -0.93
C VAL A 101 -10.32 7.10 -0.90
N VAL A 102 -9.68 7.11 0.28
CA VAL A 102 -8.27 7.52 0.41
C VAL A 102 -7.35 6.65 -0.45
N ARG A 103 -7.54 5.32 -0.44
CA ARG A 103 -6.82 4.39 -1.32
C ARG A 103 -7.00 4.77 -2.78
N GLY A 104 -8.24 5.03 -3.23
CA GLY A 104 -8.54 5.47 -4.59
C GLY A 104 -7.78 6.76 -4.95
N LYS A 105 -7.78 7.77 -4.07
CA LYS A 105 -7.09 9.04 -4.34
C LYS A 105 -5.57 8.88 -4.41
N LEU A 106 -4.97 8.07 -3.54
CA LEU A 106 -3.53 7.78 -3.58
C LEU A 106 -3.16 6.96 -4.83
N ASN A 107 -4.02 6.04 -5.26
CA ASN A 107 -3.84 5.29 -6.50
C ASN A 107 -3.94 6.20 -7.73
N TYR A 108 -4.82 7.20 -7.71
CA TYR A 108 -4.90 8.20 -8.77
C TYR A 108 -3.58 8.96 -8.90
N ILE A 109 -3.03 9.48 -7.79
CA ILE A 109 -1.71 10.14 -7.77
C ILE A 109 -0.63 9.19 -8.29
N TRP A 110 -0.63 7.94 -7.84
CA TRP A 110 0.35 6.94 -8.28
C TRP A 110 0.32 6.67 -9.79
N CYS A 111 -0.87 6.63 -10.38
CA CYS A 111 -1.04 6.30 -11.80
C CYS A 111 -0.88 7.49 -12.74
N ASN A 112 -1.16 8.71 -12.26
CA ASN A 112 -1.25 9.91 -13.10
C ASN A 112 -0.17 10.96 -12.79
N GLU A 113 0.40 10.95 -11.59
CA GLU A 113 1.42 11.91 -11.16
C GLU A 113 2.78 11.24 -10.97
N ASN A 114 3.77 12.01 -10.50
CA ASN A 114 5.08 11.46 -10.16
C ASN A 114 5.03 10.61 -8.87
N PRO A 115 5.30 9.29 -8.93
CA PRO A 115 5.31 8.40 -7.77
C PRO A 115 6.26 8.83 -6.64
N ARG A 116 7.32 9.59 -6.97
CA ARG A 116 8.28 10.13 -5.99
C ARG A 116 7.62 11.14 -5.03
N TRP A 117 6.48 11.73 -5.37
CA TRP A 117 5.72 12.57 -4.44
C TRP A 117 5.23 11.76 -3.24
N LEU A 118 4.74 10.55 -3.48
CA LEU A 118 4.33 9.62 -2.41
C LEU A 118 5.52 9.11 -1.61
N GLN A 119 6.67 8.87 -2.26
CA GLN A 119 7.90 8.44 -1.57
C GLN A 119 8.38 9.51 -0.57
N ASN A 120 8.33 10.77 -0.97
CA ASN A 120 8.92 11.90 -0.25
C ASN A 120 7.92 12.62 0.67
N VAL A 121 6.68 12.13 0.80
CA VAL A 121 5.64 12.78 1.59
C VAL A 121 5.99 12.88 3.08
N SER A 122 6.73 11.90 3.61
CA SER A 122 7.22 11.85 4.99
C SER A 122 8.19 10.68 5.14
N PRO A 123 9.11 10.70 6.13
CA PRO A 123 9.86 9.50 6.52
C PRO A 123 9.01 8.43 7.23
N ALA A 124 7.83 8.78 7.77
CA ALA A 124 7.02 7.87 8.58
C ALA A 124 6.60 6.56 7.86
N PRO A 125 6.18 6.57 6.59
CA PRO A 125 5.77 5.36 5.88
C PRO A 125 6.85 4.29 5.81
N MET A 126 8.08 4.67 5.47
CA MET A 126 9.19 3.73 5.37
C MET A 126 9.59 3.18 6.74
N ALA A 127 9.67 4.05 7.76
CA ALA A 127 10.01 3.64 9.11
C ALA A 127 8.98 2.65 9.68
N ALA A 128 7.69 2.97 9.53
CA ALA A 128 6.60 2.10 9.98
C ALA A 128 6.57 0.78 9.18
N TYR A 129 6.80 0.81 7.87
CA TYR A 129 6.84 -0.39 7.03
C TYR A 129 7.97 -1.35 7.45
N ALA A 130 9.18 -0.81 7.58
CA ALA A 130 10.36 -1.59 7.95
C ALA A 130 10.19 -2.22 9.34
N GLN A 131 9.65 -1.47 10.29
CA GLN A 131 9.41 -1.96 11.65
C GLN A 131 8.26 -2.97 11.69
N TRP A 132 7.19 -2.76 10.92
CA TRP A 132 6.05 -3.68 10.82
C TRP A 132 6.47 -5.05 10.32
N ILE A 133 7.18 -5.11 9.18
CA ILE A 133 7.62 -6.38 8.59
C ILE A 133 8.65 -7.06 9.48
N SER A 134 9.68 -6.33 9.91
CA SER A 134 10.76 -6.91 10.71
C SER A 134 10.25 -7.44 12.05
N GLU A 135 9.39 -6.71 12.79
CA GLU A 135 8.85 -7.21 14.06
C GLU A 135 7.94 -8.42 13.91
N ALA A 136 7.11 -8.44 12.87
CA ALA A 136 6.18 -9.54 12.64
C ALA A 136 6.93 -10.83 12.28
N VAL A 137 7.90 -10.74 11.37
CA VAL A 137 8.74 -11.87 10.97
C VAL A 137 9.67 -12.29 12.11
N SER A 138 10.35 -11.36 12.78
CA SER A 138 11.23 -11.67 13.91
C SER A 138 10.51 -12.38 15.03
N ARG A 139 9.27 -11.98 15.34
CA ARG A 139 8.45 -12.66 16.35
C ARG A 139 8.09 -14.09 15.93
N ARG A 140 7.78 -14.31 14.65
CA ARG A 140 7.41 -15.65 14.14
C ARG A 140 8.60 -16.61 14.11
N PHE A 141 9.77 -16.12 13.72
CA PHE A 141 11.00 -16.92 13.58
C PHE A 141 11.95 -16.81 14.78
N ALA A 142 11.54 -16.09 15.82
CA ALA A 142 12.31 -15.81 17.04
C ALA A 142 13.71 -15.22 16.76
N LEU A 143 13.81 -14.35 15.76
CA LEU A 143 15.08 -13.74 15.35
C LEU A 143 15.70 -12.91 16.49
N ASP A 144 17.03 -12.89 16.55
CA ASP A 144 17.76 -12.04 17.49
C ASP A 144 17.74 -10.55 17.06
N PRO A 145 18.14 -9.61 17.94
CA PRO A 145 18.08 -8.18 17.63
C PRO A 145 18.91 -7.76 16.41
N ARG A 146 20.03 -8.43 16.12
CA ARG A 146 20.89 -8.13 14.97
C ARG A 146 20.24 -8.63 13.68
N GLU A 147 19.72 -9.85 13.69
CA GLU A 147 18.95 -10.42 12.58
C GLU A 147 17.71 -9.55 12.27
N GLN A 148 17.00 -9.09 13.30
CA GLN A 148 15.86 -8.18 13.14
C GLN A 148 16.27 -6.84 12.52
N LEU A 149 17.40 -6.25 12.94
CA LEU A 149 17.89 -5.00 12.36
C LEU A 149 18.25 -5.16 10.88
N SER A 150 18.94 -6.24 10.52
CA SER A 150 19.24 -6.57 9.12
C SER A 150 17.96 -6.74 8.29
N LEU A 151 16.94 -7.39 8.84
CA LEU A 151 15.65 -7.54 8.18
C LEU A 151 14.90 -6.21 8.05
N ALA A 152 14.99 -5.31 9.04
CA ALA A 152 14.41 -3.97 8.96
C ALA A 152 15.07 -3.13 7.86
N ILE A 153 16.40 -3.20 7.73
CA ILE A 153 17.13 -2.54 6.63
C ILE A 153 16.67 -3.10 5.28
N LEU A 154 16.59 -4.43 5.14
CA LEU A 154 16.11 -5.08 3.92
C LEU A 154 14.68 -4.66 3.56
N ALA A 155 13.77 -4.62 4.53
CA ALA A 155 12.39 -4.17 4.32
C ALA A 155 12.31 -2.70 3.90
N ALA A 156 13.16 -1.83 4.45
CA ALA A 156 13.23 -0.43 4.04
C ALA A 156 13.78 -0.26 2.61
N ILE A 157 14.76 -1.09 2.20
CA ILE A 157 15.26 -1.13 0.82
C ILE A 157 14.15 -1.61 -0.12
N PHE A 158 13.46 -2.70 0.22
CA PHE A 158 12.37 -3.24 -0.57
C PHE A 158 11.22 -2.24 -0.77
N TYR A 159 10.86 -1.50 0.28
CA TYR A 159 9.90 -0.40 0.17
C TYR A 159 10.35 0.66 -0.84
N ASN A 160 11.63 1.03 -0.85
CA ASN A 160 12.17 1.98 -1.81
C ASN A 160 12.18 1.44 -3.24
N SER A 161 12.46 0.15 -3.42
CA SER A 161 12.42 -0.51 -4.73
C SER A 161 11.06 -0.32 -5.42
N GLN A 162 9.95 -0.27 -4.67
CA GLN A 162 8.62 -0.09 -5.26
C GLN A 162 8.42 1.24 -6.01
N PHE A 163 9.29 2.23 -5.79
CA PHE A 163 9.22 3.55 -6.42
C PHE A 163 10.11 3.72 -7.65
N SER A 164 10.81 2.67 -8.09
CA SER A 164 11.65 2.67 -9.30
C SER A 164 11.44 1.38 -10.08
N ASP A 165 11.51 1.45 -11.40
CA ASP A 165 11.56 0.30 -12.32
C ASP A 165 12.97 0.03 -12.85
N ASP A 166 13.97 0.71 -12.27
CA ASP A 166 15.37 0.47 -12.60
C ASP A 166 15.76 -0.96 -12.23
N ALA A 167 16.57 -1.61 -13.06
CA ALA A 167 17.09 -2.95 -12.74
C ALA A 167 18.14 -2.91 -11.62
N GLU A 168 18.83 -1.79 -11.45
CA GLU A 168 19.99 -1.66 -10.56
C GLU A 168 19.95 -0.37 -9.73
N ILE A 169 20.55 -0.43 -8.54
CA ILE A 169 20.77 0.72 -7.68
C ILE A 169 22.14 1.31 -8.01
N ASN A 170 22.15 2.42 -8.74
CA ASN A 170 23.40 3.14 -9.03
C ASN A 170 23.99 3.80 -7.76
N GLU A 171 25.24 4.25 -7.82
CA GLU A 171 25.95 4.85 -6.66
C GLU A 171 25.26 6.08 -6.08
N HIS A 172 24.65 6.94 -6.91
CA HIS A 172 23.90 8.10 -6.42
C HIS A 172 22.65 7.66 -5.63
N GLU A 173 21.90 6.70 -6.17
CA GLU A 173 20.72 6.15 -5.51
C GLU A 173 21.09 5.37 -4.25
N LYS A 174 22.23 4.66 -4.25
CA LYS A 174 22.78 3.96 -3.09
C LYS A 174 23.06 4.93 -1.93
N LEU A 175 23.68 6.08 -2.19
CA LEU A 175 23.91 7.12 -1.18
C LEU A 175 22.59 7.71 -0.65
N ARG A 176 21.62 7.94 -1.55
CA ARG A 176 20.28 8.42 -1.20
C ARG A 176 19.56 7.43 -0.28
N ILE A 177 19.49 6.15 -0.68
CA ILE A 177 18.85 5.06 0.08
C ILE A 177 19.55 4.91 1.43
N THR A 178 20.88 4.92 1.47
CA THR A 178 21.65 4.84 2.71
C THR A 178 21.24 5.92 3.70
N THR A 179 21.12 7.16 3.24
CA THR A 179 20.74 8.31 4.08
C THR A 179 19.33 8.16 4.65
N ILE A 180 18.35 7.79 3.83
CA ILE A 180 16.96 7.71 4.26
C ILE A 180 16.70 6.47 5.14
N VAL A 181 17.32 5.33 4.82
CA VAL A 181 17.16 4.08 5.58
C VAL A 181 17.81 4.19 6.95
N THR A 182 19.02 4.73 7.03
CA THR A 182 19.71 5.03 8.31
C THR A 182 18.80 5.79 9.28
N ARG A 183 18.09 6.80 8.78
CA ARG A 183 17.16 7.60 9.58
C ARG A 183 15.89 6.85 9.97
N ALA A 184 15.37 6.00 9.10
CA ALA A 184 14.10 5.31 9.32
C ALA A 184 14.20 4.12 10.26
N VAL A 185 15.31 3.36 10.21
CA VAL A 185 15.49 2.16 11.05
C VAL A 185 16.53 2.34 12.16
N HIS A 186 17.12 3.54 12.28
CA HIS A 186 18.16 3.86 13.28
C HIS A 186 19.38 2.92 13.22
N ALA A 187 19.75 2.47 12.01
CA ALA A 187 20.95 1.67 11.76
C ALA A 187 22.18 2.57 11.49
N SER A 188 23.40 2.01 11.55
CA SER A 188 24.57 2.73 11.06
C SER A 188 24.58 2.77 9.53
N ALA A 189 25.16 3.82 8.93
CA ALA A 189 25.33 3.88 7.48
C ALA A 189 26.17 2.71 6.94
N GLN A 190 27.12 2.22 7.74
CA GLN A 190 27.93 1.05 7.41
C GLN A 190 27.09 -0.23 7.30
N ASP A 191 26.15 -0.45 8.21
CA ASP A 191 25.25 -1.62 8.16
C ASP A 191 24.35 -1.56 6.93
N VAL A 192 23.84 -0.36 6.59
CA VAL A 192 23.00 -0.18 5.41
C VAL A 192 23.78 -0.40 4.12
N LEU A 193 24.99 0.15 4.00
CA LEU A 193 25.86 -0.07 2.84
C LEU A 193 26.24 -1.55 2.68
N ALA A 194 26.57 -2.24 3.77
CA ALA A 194 26.93 -3.66 3.73
C ALA A 194 25.79 -4.55 3.22
N ILE A 195 24.53 -4.13 3.39
CA ILE A 195 23.37 -4.82 2.81
C ILE A 195 23.18 -4.40 1.35
N LEU A 196 23.26 -3.10 1.03
CA LEU A 196 23.19 -2.59 -0.34
C LEU A 196 24.29 -3.14 -1.27
N ASP A 197 25.44 -3.55 -0.73
CA ASP A 197 26.49 -4.23 -1.49
C ASP A 197 26.10 -5.65 -1.93
N LYS A 198 25.06 -6.23 -1.33
CA LYS A 198 24.57 -7.61 -1.56
C LYS A 198 23.20 -7.67 -2.25
N VAL A 199 22.52 -6.53 -2.34
CA VAL A 199 21.17 -6.45 -2.92
C VAL A 199 21.09 -5.37 -3.98
N SER A 200 20.46 -5.72 -5.10
CA SER A 200 19.98 -4.78 -6.12
C SER A 200 18.58 -4.28 -5.77
N VAL A 201 17.88 -3.72 -6.75
CA VAL A 201 16.42 -3.51 -6.66
C VAL A 201 15.75 -4.86 -6.37
N ILE A 202 14.82 -4.85 -5.41
CA ILE A 202 14.06 -6.03 -4.98
C ILE A 202 12.66 -5.91 -5.60
N ASN A 203 12.36 -6.74 -6.59
CA ASN A 203 11.21 -6.54 -7.47
C ASN A 203 9.88 -6.97 -6.85
N ASN A 204 9.89 -7.99 -6.00
CA ASN A 204 8.67 -8.60 -5.50
C ASN A 204 8.92 -9.34 -4.19
N VAL A 205 7.84 -9.85 -3.60
CA VAL A 205 7.90 -10.58 -2.32
C VAL A 205 8.70 -11.87 -2.42
N TYR A 206 8.75 -12.53 -3.58
CA TYR A 206 9.59 -13.74 -3.75
C TYR A 206 11.07 -13.39 -3.56
N GLU A 207 11.55 -12.33 -4.22
CA GLU A 207 12.92 -11.86 -4.07
C GLU A 207 13.21 -11.36 -2.65
N PHE A 208 12.28 -10.64 -2.03
CA PHE A 208 12.40 -10.22 -0.64
C PHE A 208 12.59 -11.40 0.31
N CYS A 209 11.74 -12.43 0.19
CA CYS A 209 11.84 -13.64 1.02
C CYS A 209 13.15 -14.39 0.79
N ALA A 210 13.59 -14.53 -0.48
CA ALA A 210 14.86 -15.19 -0.81
C ALA A 210 16.07 -14.44 -0.22
N LYS A 211 16.06 -13.11 -0.26
CA LYS A 211 17.13 -12.28 0.29
C LYS A 211 17.13 -12.21 1.82
N ALA A 212 16.01 -12.46 2.47
CA ALA A 212 15.92 -12.37 3.93
C ALA A 212 16.84 -13.38 4.65
N GLU A 213 16.91 -14.64 4.20
CA GLU A 213 17.84 -15.64 4.74
C GLU A 213 19.30 -15.23 4.51
N GLU A 214 19.64 -14.83 3.27
CA GLU A 214 21.00 -14.43 2.89
C GLU A 214 21.52 -13.23 3.71
N ILE A 215 20.69 -12.21 3.89
CA ILE A 215 21.08 -10.95 4.52
C ILE A 215 21.15 -11.06 6.04
N THR A 216 20.24 -11.82 6.64
CA THR A 216 20.25 -12.04 8.10
C THR A 216 21.25 -13.11 8.52
N GLY A 217 21.61 -14.03 7.61
CA GLY A 217 22.39 -15.23 7.94
C GLY A 217 21.63 -16.25 8.79
N SER A 218 20.31 -16.08 8.95
CA SER A 218 19.50 -16.89 9.84
C SER A 218 18.89 -18.09 9.12
N VAL A 219 19.35 -19.31 9.45
CA VAL A 219 18.77 -20.57 8.96
C VAL A 219 17.28 -20.72 9.28
N ARG A 220 16.77 -19.95 10.24
CA ARG A 220 15.35 -19.94 10.62
C ARG A 220 14.48 -19.37 9.51
N LEU A 221 15.02 -18.48 8.68
CA LEU A 221 14.29 -17.86 7.58
C LEU A 221 14.24 -18.72 6.31
N LYS A 222 14.83 -19.92 6.30
CA LYS A 222 14.82 -20.82 5.14
C LYS A 222 13.41 -21.18 4.63
N GLU A 223 12.43 -21.19 5.53
CA GLU A 223 11.03 -21.47 5.18
C GLU A 223 10.23 -20.19 4.90
N LEU A 224 10.83 -19.00 4.99
CA LEU A 224 10.15 -17.76 4.66
C LEU A 224 9.90 -17.72 3.15
N ASN A 225 8.62 -17.68 2.80
CA ASN A 225 8.15 -17.54 1.43
C ASN A 225 6.91 -16.61 1.43
N PRO A 226 6.43 -16.14 0.27
CA PRO A 226 5.32 -15.19 0.23
C PRO A 226 4.06 -15.67 0.96
N GLY A 227 3.72 -16.96 0.86
CA GLY A 227 2.56 -17.52 1.56
C GLY A 227 2.70 -17.44 3.09
N VAL A 228 3.90 -17.75 3.61
CA VAL A 228 4.22 -17.61 5.03
C VAL A 228 4.22 -16.15 5.45
N LEU A 229 4.83 -15.25 4.66
CA LEU A 229 4.85 -13.82 4.95
C LEU A 229 3.43 -13.24 5.02
N PHE A 230 2.60 -13.51 4.02
CA PHE A 230 1.20 -13.04 4.00
C PHE A 230 0.39 -13.65 5.15
N SER A 231 0.67 -14.89 5.56
CA SER A 231 0.04 -15.50 6.73
C SER A 231 0.40 -14.77 8.03
N ILE A 232 1.67 -14.41 8.21
CA ILE A 232 2.17 -13.65 9.39
C ILE A 232 1.52 -12.27 9.43
N LEU A 233 1.53 -11.56 8.29
CA LEU A 233 1.07 -10.18 8.19
C LEU A 233 -0.48 -10.08 8.18
N GLY A 234 -1.20 -11.09 7.69
CA GLY A 234 -2.65 -11.02 7.53
C GLY A 234 -3.44 -10.79 8.83
N GLY A 235 -2.83 -11.01 10.00
CA GLY A 235 -3.41 -10.72 11.32
C GLY A 235 -3.09 -9.33 11.88
N THR A 236 -2.38 -8.47 11.14
CA THR A 236 -1.91 -7.16 11.65
C THR A 236 -2.91 -6.04 11.44
N TRP A 237 -3.96 -6.28 10.65
CA TRP A 237 -5.04 -5.35 10.31
C TRP A 237 -6.40 -6.04 10.31
N PHE A 238 -7.47 -5.26 10.32
CA PHE A 238 -8.84 -5.76 10.24
C PHE A 238 -9.74 -4.79 9.45
N GLY A 239 -10.95 -5.23 9.15
CA GLY A 239 -11.88 -4.52 8.27
C GLY A 239 -12.17 -5.31 7.01
N THR A 240 -12.93 -4.70 6.11
CA THR A 240 -13.34 -5.31 4.84
C THR A 240 -12.11 -5.64 3.99
N ASN A 241 -12.01 -6.88 3.50
CA ASN A 241 -10.90 -7.38 2.68
C ASN A 241 -9.50 -7.22 3.30
N ALA A 242 -9.40 -7.16 4.64
CA ALA A 242 -8.16 -6.79 5.34
C ALA A 242 -6.94 -7.66 5.00
N LYS A 243 -7.09 -8.99 4.91
CA LYS A 243 -5.96 -9.90 4.64
C LYS A 243 -5.34 -9.66 3.27
N GLU A 244 -6.17 -9.54 2.25
CA GLU A 244 -5.75 -9.27 0.88
C GLU A 244 -5.17 -7.86 0.75
N MET A 245 -5.83 -6.86 1.36
CA MET A 245 -5.33 -5.49 1.39
C MET A 245 -3.94 -5.40 2.04
N ILE A 246 -3.68 -6.18 3.09
CA ILE A 246 -2.35 -6.26 3.71
C ILE A 246 -1.34 -6.95 2.80
N ALA A 247 -1.71 -8.05 2.14
CA ALA A 247 -0.82 -8.71 1.20
C ALA A 247 -0.42 -7.77 0.05
N VAL A 248 -1.36 -7.00 -0.49
CA VAL A 248 -1.10 -5.95 -1.50
C VAL A 248 -0.23 -4.83 -0.94
N ALA A 249 -0.45 -4.40 0.30
CA ALA A 249 0.31 -3.31 0.92
C ALA A 249 1.82 -3.58 1.01
N VAL A 250 2.23 -4.86 0.96
CA VAL A 250 3.64 -5.24 0.96
C VAL A 250 4.36 -4.73 -0.29
N GLU A 251 3.73 -4.74 -1.47
CA GLU A 251 4.34 -4.33 -2.75
C GLU A 251 3.76 -3.03 -3.32
N HIS A 252 2.64 -2.54 -2.79
CA HIS A 252 1.91 -1.42 -3.39
C HIS A 252 1.86 -0.20 -2.45
N PRO A 253 2.75 0.79 -2.63
CA PRO A 253 2.88 1.93 -1.73
C PRO A 253 1.58 2.73 -1.50
N PRO A 254 0.73 3.01 -2.51
CA PRO A 254 -0.55 3.69 -2.27
C PRO A 254 -1.45 2.95 -1.28
N THR A 255 -1.43 1.62 -1.28
CA THR A 255 -2.22 0.82 -0.33
C THR A 255 -1.61 0.90 1.06
N TRP A 256 -0.29 0.77 1.19
CA TRP A 256 0.40 0.94 2.48
C TRP A 256 0.14 2.32 3.10
N LEU A 257 0.28 3.38 2.30
CA LEU A 257 0.06 4.76 2.73
C LEU A 257 -1.38 4.96 3.23
N ALA A 258 -2.38 4.42 2.54
CA ALA A 258 -3.76 4.56 3.00
C ALA A 258 -4.00 3.86 4.35
N ILE A 259 -3.50 2.63 4.51
CA ILE A 259 -3.59 1.88 5.77
C ILE A 259 -2.91 2.66 6.89
N LEU A 260 -1.72 3.18 6.63
CA LEU A 260 -0.95 3.93 7.61
C LEU A 260 -1.67 5.23 8.01
N LEU A 261 -2.23 5.97 7.05
CA LEU A 261 -3.02 7.17 7.33
C LEU A 261 -4.19 6.83 8.26
N SER A 262 -4.97 5.79 7.93
CA SER A 262 -6.06 5.33 8.79
C SER A 262 -5.59 4.84 10.15
N ALA A 263 -4.40 4.24 10.25
CA ALA A 263 -3.82 3.83 11.52
C ALA A 263 -3.51 5.02 12.44
N PHE A 264 -3.16 6.18 11.87
CA PHE A 264 -2.94 7.43 12.61
C PHE A 264 -4.23 8.20 12.93
N THR A 265 -5.23 8.18 12.05
CA THR A 265 -6.42 9.05 12.17
C THR A 265 -7.62 8.36 12.79
N GLU A 266 -7.81 7.06 12.54
CA GLU A 266 -9.05 6.36 12.90
C GLU A 266 -8.90 5.57 14.20
N ARG A 267 -9.63 6.01 15.23
CA ARG A 267 -9.66 5.34 16.54
C ARG A 267 -10.14 3.91 16.46
N THR A 268 -10.97 3.58 15.47
CA THR A 268 -11.49 2.24 15.29
C THR A 268 -10.38 1.24 15.10
N PHE A 269 -9.31 1.59 14.35
CA PHE A 269 -8.20 0.69 14.07
C PHE A 269 -7.18 0.55 15.21
N ARG A 270 -7.33 1.28 16.33
CA ARG A 270 -6.36 1.31 17.46
C ARG A 270 -5.88 -0.05 17.96
N ASN A 271 -6.72 -1.08 17.84
CA ASN A 271 -6.39 -2.43 18.32
C ASN A 271 -5.56 -3.25 17.32
N SER A 272 -5.42 -2.78 16.07
CA SER A 272 -4.58 -3.39 15.05
C SER A 272 -3.10 -3.32 15.46
N GLN A 273 -2.29 -4.25 14.95
CA GLN A 273 -0.86 -4.23 15.26
C GLN A 273 -0.17 -3.01 14.64
N ILE A 274 -0.63 -2.57 13.47
CA ILE A 274 -0.11 -1.38 12.79
C ILE A 274 -0.45 -0.12 13.58
N SER A 275 -1.68 0.03 14.10
CA SER A 275 -2.03 1.18 14.95
C SER A 275 -1.21 1.20 16.24
N LYS A 276 -1.05 0.06 16.92
CA LYS A 276 -0.19 -0.04 18.11
C LYS A 276 1.28 0.28 17.83
N LEU A 277 1.76 0.00 16.63
CA LEU A 277 3.10 0.35 16.19
C LEU A 277 3.26 1.88 16.10
N VAL A 278 2.32 2.56 15.44
CA VAL A 278 2.42 4.01 15.20
C VAL A 278 2.05 4.87 16.41
N GLU A 279 1.42 4.30 17.45
CA GLU A 279 1.21 4.96 18.74
C GLU A 279 2.50 5.11 19.57
N ARG A 280 3.59 4.43 19.19
CA ARG A 280 4.88 4.54 19.91
C ARG A 280 5.47 5.94 19.79
N SER A 281 6.18 6.37 20.82
CA SER A 281 6.75 7.74 20.91
C SER A 281 7.61 8.13 19.71
N THR A 282 8.35 7.17 19.13
CA THR A 282 9.17 7.36 17.92
C THR A 282 8.37 7.90 16.73
N PHE A 283 7.09 7.56 16.62
CA PHE A 283 6.23 7.95 15.50
C PHE A 283 5.43 9.22 15.74
N LYS A 284 5.39 9.76 16.97
CA LYS A 284 4.49 10.88 17.31
C LYS A 284 4.67 12.09 16.39
N LYS A 285 5.88 12.64 16.31
CA LYS A 285 6.17 13.83 15.51
C LYS A 285 6.08 13.55 14.01
N ILE A 286 6.75 12.50 13.54
CA ILE A 286 6.80 12.16 12.11
C ILE A 286 5.43 11.71 11.56
N GLY A 287 4.57 11.16 12.43
CA GLY A 287 3.20 10.79 12.15
C GLY A 287 2.28 12.00 11.99
N GLU A 288 2.37 12.98 12.90
CA GLU A 288 1.64 14.26 12.76
C GLU A 288 1.99 14.98 11.44
N ASP A 289 3.28 15.03 11.12
CA ASP A 289 3.76 15.63 9.86
C ASP A 289 3.30 14.83 8.64
N TYR A 290 3.32 13.48 8.72
CA TYR A 290 2.80 12.59 7.68
C TYR A 290 1.30 12.83 7.40
N VAL A 291 0.47 12.82 8.43
CA VAL A 291 -0.98 13.04 8.30
C VAL A 291 -1.24 14.39 7.64
N ARG A 292 -0.57 15.45 8.10
CA ARG A 292 -0.70 16.80 7.50
C ARG A 292 -0.29 16.80 6.03
N ALA A 293 0.86 16.22 5.70
CA ALA A 293 1.40 16.20 4.34
C ALA A 293 0.49 15.44 3.37
N VAL A 294 0.02 14.24 3.74
CA VAL A 294 -0.89 13.45 2.89
C VAL A 294 -2.23 14.14 2.72
N LEU A 295 -2.84 14.65 3.80
CA LEU A 295 -4.14 15.33 3.68
C LEU A 295 -4.06 16.59 2.82
N ASN A 296 -2.95 17.34 2.88
CA ASN A 296 -2.73 18.48 2.01
C ASN A 296 -2.56 18.04 0.54
N MET A 297 -1.76 17.00 0.29
CA MET A 297 -1.59 16.43 -1.05
C MET A 297 -2.95 16.02 -1.65
N LEU A 298 -3.75 15.24 -0.90
CA LEU A 298 -5.08 14.79 -1.33
C LEU A 298 -6.09 15.93 -1.58
N ARG A 299 -5.85 17.13 -1.04
CA ARG A 299 -6.68 18.32 -1.28
C ARG A 299 -6.24 19.11 -2.50
N VAL A 300 -4.93 19.20 -2.75
CA VAL A 300 -4.38 19.93 -3.90
C VAL A 300 -4.73 19.19 -5.18
N THR A 301 -4.49 17.88 -5.23
CA THR A 301 -4.83 17.02 -6.38
C THR A 301 -6.33 16.75 -6.53
N ALA A 302 -7.19 17.53 -5.89
CA ALA A 302 -8.64 17.47 -6.07
C ALA A 302 -9.22 18.75 -6.69
N LYS A 303 -8.38 19.78 -6.88
CA LYS A 303 -8.76 21.11 -7.38
C LYS A 303 -8.28 21.39 -8.80
N GLU A 304 -7.40 20.54 -9.32
CA GLU A 304 -6.90 20.57 -10.71
C GLU A 304 -7.82 19.74 -11.59
#